data_AF-A0A1H7SH26-F1
#
_entry.id   AF-A0A1H7SH26-F1
#
_cell.length_a   1.000
_cell.length_b   1.000
_cell.length_c   1.000
_cell.angle_alpha   90.00
_cell.angle_beta   90.00
_cell.angle_gamma   90.00
#
_symmetry.space_group_name_H-M   'P 1'
#
loop_
_entity.id
_entity.type
_entity.pdbx_description
1 polymer ?
#
loop_
_entity_poly.entity_id
_entity_poly.type
_entity_poly.pdbx_seq_one_letter_code
_entity_poly.pdbx_strand_id
1 'polypeptide(L)'
;MTSSDTEQIRGLIERWAAAVHEGNLGGVLADHSDDIVMFDVPPPCEGVRGLPAYRETWPQFFEWQSRGAAFEIVSLDVTAGADVAFAHALLRCGLPKELAERPENRLRLTVGLRRENGNWVVAHEHHSFPDFEAVGDAGSA
;
A
#
# COMPACT_ATOMS: atom_id res chain seq x y z
N MET A 1 3.72 -2.36 -25.73
CA MET A 1 4.15 -2.31 -24.33
C MET A 1 5.36 -1.43 -24.26
N THR A 2 5.27 -0.27 -23.62
CA THR A 2 6.38 0.68 -23.52
C THR A 2 6.82 0.76 -22.06
N SER A 3 8.13 0.84 -21.82
CA SER A 3 8.75 1.11 -20.51
C SER A 3 8.06 2.27 -19.76
N SER A 4 7.50 3.22 -20.53
CA SER A 4 6.78 4.39 -20.04
C SER A 4 5.59 4.07 -19.13
N ASP A 5 4.77 3.06 -19.41
CA ASP A 5 3.59 2.78 -18.56
C ASP A 5 4.02 2.23 -17.20
N THR A 6 4.99 1.30 -17.21
CA THR A 6 5.60 0.75 -15.99
C THR A 6 6.26 1.85 -15.15
N GLU A 7 6.97 2.78 -15.77
CA GLU A 7 7.60 3.93 -15.10
C GLU A 7 6.56 4.91 -14.53
N GLN A 8 5.48 5.19 -15.26
CA GLN A 8 4.38 6.04 -14.78
C GLN A 8 3.71 5.44 -13.55
N ILE A 9 3.37 4.15 -13.59
CA ILE A 9 2.74 3.43 -12.48
C ILE A 9 3.69 3.36 -11.28
N ARG A 10 4.98 3.08 -11.52
CA ARG A 10 5.99 3.10 -10.45
C ARG A 10 6.05 4.47 -9.76
N GLY A 11 6.15 5.54 -10.54
CA GLY A 11 6.18 6.90 -9.99
C GLY A 11 4.89 7.26 -9.26
N LEU A 12 3.73 6.79 -9.73
CA LEU A 12 2.45 6.95 -9.04
C LEU A 12 2.48 6.30 -7.65
N ILE A 13 2.89 5.03 -7.56
CA ILE A 13 2.94 4.29 -6.29
C ILE A 13 3.98 4.90 -5.32
N GLU A 14 5.14 5.32 -5.84
CA GLU A 14 6.17 5.98 -5.03
C GLU A 14 5.69 7.33 -4.47
N ARG A 15 4.98 8.14 -5.27
CA ARG A 15 4.36 9.38 -4.80
C ARG A 15 3.26 9.14 -3.77
N TRP A 16 2.43 8.11 -3.99
CA TRP A 16 1.41 7.71 -3.01
C TRP A 16 2.06 7.31 -1.68
N ALA A 17 3.09 6.46 -1.70
CA ALA A 17 3.78 6.04 -0.47
C ALA A 17 4.44 7.22 0.25
N ALA A 18 5.04 8.17 -0.48
CA ALA A 18 5.57 9.41 0.10
C ALA A 18 4.45 10.26 0.74
N ALA A 19 3.31 10.41 0.07
CA ALA A 19 2.16 11.14 0.62
C ALA A 19 1.61 10.47 1.88
N VAL A 20 1.56 9.13 1.93
CA VAL A 20 1.21 8.37 3.14
C VAL A 20 2.20 8.67 4.27
N HIS A 21 3.49 8.59 3.98
CA HIS A 21 4.55 8.85 4.97
C HIS A 21 4.49 10.28 5.54
N GLU A 22 4.16 11.27 4.70
CA GLU A 22 4.07 12.69 5.04
C GLU A 22 2.71 13.09 5.68
N GLY A 23 1.73 12.18 5.71
CA GLY A 23 0.37 12.50 6.17
C GLY A 23 -0.40 13.43 5.21
N ASN A 24 -0.04 13.44 3.93
CA ASN A 24 -0.65 14.26 2.89
C ASN A 24 -1.89 13.57 2.31
N LEU A 25 -3.05 13.79 2.94
CA LEU A 25 -4.32 13.20 2.48
C LEU A 25 -4.65 13.54 1.02
N GLY A 26 -4.32 14.75 0.56
CA GLY A 26 -4.57 15.14 -0.83
C GLY A 26 -3.77 14.29 -1.81
N GLY A 27 -2.48 14.05 -1.51
CA GLY A 27 -1.62 13.19 -2.30
C GLY A 27 -2.02 11.72 -2.25
N VAL A 28 -2.49 11.25 -1.10
CA VAL A 28 -2.98 9.87 -0.92
C VAL A 28 -4.22 9.56 -1.77
N LEU A 29 -5.03 10.57 -2.12
CA LEU A 29 -6.28 10.42 -2.87
C LEU A 29 -6.15 10.76 -4.36
N ALA A 30 -5.04 11.37 -4.80
CA ALA A 30 -4.97 12.09 -6.07
C ALA A 30 -5.13 11.19 -7.32
N ASP A 31 -4.70 9.93 -7.23
CA ASP A 31 -4.63 9.00 -8.36
C ASP A 31 -5.49 7.74 -8.11
N HIS A 32 -6.62 7.89 -7.42
CA HIS A 32 -7.53 6.81 -7.06
C HIS A 32 -8.82 6.85 -7.86
N SER A 33 -9.34 5.68 -8.23
CA SER A 33 -10.67 5.62 -8.82
C SER A 33 -11.76 5.90 -7.77
N ASP A 34 -12.86 6.50 -8.20
CA ASP A 34 -14.00 6.79 -7.31
C ASP A 34 -14.58 5.52 -6.68
N ASP A 35 -14.43 4.37 -7.35
CA ASP A 35 -14.91 3.05 -6.97
C ASP A 35 -13.83 2.14 -6.35
N ILE A 36 -12.72 2.70 -5.83
CA ILE A 36 -11.65 1.89 -5.21
C ILE A 36 -12.20 0.88 -4.19
N VAL A 37 -11.64 -0.33 -4.21
CA VAL A 37 -11.78 -1.30 -3.11
C VAL A 37 -10.43 -1.48 -2.41
N MET A 38 -10.40 -1.34 -1.10
CA MET A 38 -9.23 -1.65 -0.28
C MET A 38 -9.53 -2.81 0.68
N PHE A 39 -8.64 -3.79 0.70
CA PHE A 39 -8.54 -4.76 1.79
C PHE A 39 -7.34 -4.38 2.65
N ASP A 40 -7.60 -4.01 3.90
CA ASP A 40 -6.57 -3.48 4.79
C ASP A 40 -6.31 -4.41 5.98
N VAL A 41 -5.25 -4.13 6.72
CA VAL A 41 -4.90 -4.85 7.96
C VAL A 41 -5.92 -4.59 9.06
N PRO A 42 -6.34 -3.34 9.35
CA PRO A 42 -7.40 -3.07 10.30
C PRO A 42 -8.78 -3.42 9.74
N PRO A 43 -9.81 -3.61 10.59
CA PRO A 43 -11.21 -3.71 10.16
C PRO A 43 -11.63 -2.53 9.24
N PRO A 44 -12.65 -2.71 8.37
CA PRO A 44 -13.65 -3.79 8.38
C PRO A 44 -13.25 -5.06 7.58
N CYS A 45 -13.78 -6.22 7.99
CA CYS A 45 -13.51 -7.51 7.35
C CYS A 45 -13.96 -7.61 5.89
N GLU A 46 -15.00 -6.87 5.49
CA GLU A 46 -15.55 -6.86 4.12
C GLU A 46 -14.78 -5.92 3.17
N GLY A 47 -13.75 -5.24 3.69
CA GLY A 47 -13.01 -4.21 3.00
C GLY A 47 -13.71 -2.86 2.98
N VAL A 48 -12.97 -1.87 2.49
CA VAL A 48 -13.40 -0.48 2.33
C VAL A 48 -13.72 -0.24 0.86
N ARG A 49 -14.84 0.43 0.57
CA ARG A 49 -15.37 0.59 -0.79
C ARG A 49 -15.75 2.03 -1.09
N GLY A 50 -15.22 2.54 -2.20
CA GLY A 50 -15.39 3.89 -2.68
C GLY A 50 -14.43 4.89 -2.04
N LEU A 51 -14.05 5.91 -2.82
CA LEU A 51 -13.10 6.93 -2.41
C LEU A 51 -13.49 7.67 -1.11
N PRO A 52 -14.79 7.98 -0.84
CA PRO A 52 -15.18 8.58 0.44
C PRO A 52 -14.88 7.69 1.65
N ALA A 53 -15.13 6.38 1.56
CA ALA A 53 -14.87 5.46 2.67
C ALA A 53 -13.36 5.23 2.84
N TYR A 54 -12.62 5.12 1.74
CA TYR A 54 -11.16 5.04 1.75
C TYR A 54 -10.53 6.27 2.41
N ARG A 55 -11.04 7.48 2.14
CA ARG A 55 -10.56 8.70 2.80
C ARG A 55 -10.60 8.62 4.33
N GLU A 56 -11.66 8.02 4.89
CA GLU A 56 -11.87 7.95 6.34
C GLU A 56 -10.96 6.94 7.06
N THR A 57 -10.21 6.09 6.34
CA THR A 57 -9.27 5.14 6.96
C THR A 57 -7.95 5.81 7.37
N TRP A 58 -7.56 6.87 6.67
CA TRP A 58 -6.26 7.50 6.80
C TRP A 58 -6.03 8.34 8.06
N PRO A 59 -7.02 9.06 8.65
CA PRO A 59 -6.76 9.92 9.81
C PRO A 59 -6.10 9.19 10.98
N GLN A 60 -6.59 7.99 11.34
CA GLN A 60 -6.00 7.20 12.43
C GLN A 60 -4.59 6.71 12.08
N PHE A 61 -4.37 6.34 10.82
CA PHE A 61 -3.04 5.97 10.34
C PHE A 61 -2.07 7.16 10.43
N PHE A 62 -2.48 8.36 10.06
CA PHE A 62 -1.64 9.57 10.14
C PHE A 62 -1.34 9.98 11.58
N GLU A 63 -2.28 9.81 12.52
CA GLU A 63 -1.99 9.99 13.94
C GLU A 63 -0.90 9.03 14.42
N TRP A 64 -0.94 7.77 13.99
CA TRP A 64 0.10 6.79 14.28
C TRP A 64 1.43 7.14 13.59
N GLN A 65 1.40 7.55 12.32
CA GLN A 65 2.53 8.01 11.54
C GLN A 65 3.26 9.19 12.20
N SER A 66 2.50 10.14 12.76
CA SER A 66 3.03 11.32 13.47
C SER A 66 3.89 10.99 14.70
N ARG A 67 3.80 9.76 15.21
CA ARG A 67 4.61 9.24 16.33
C ARG A 67 5.99 8.73 15.86
N GLY A 68 6.32 8.92 14.58
CA GLY A 68 7.59 8.53 13.98
C GLY A 68 7.57 7.15 13.32
N ALA A 69 6.40 6.63 12.95
CA ALA A 69 6.33 5.37 12.23
C ALA A 69 6.94 5.51 10.82
N ALA A 70 7.53 4.44 10.31
CA ALA A 70 7.99 4.39 8.93
C ALA A 70 6.86 3.92 8.01
N PHE A 71 6.91 4.36 6.75
CA PHE A 71 6.13 3.82 5.65
C PHE A 71 6.97 3.93 4.38
N GLU A 72 7.85 2.95 4.15
CA GLU A 72 8.93 3.04 3.16
C GLU A 72 8.92 1.83 2.23
N ILE A 73 8.91 2.06 0.92
CA ILE A 73 9.01 1.02 -0.09
C ILE A 73 10.42 0.41 -0.06
N VAL A 74 10.51 -0.90 0.12
CA VAL A 74 11.75 -1.70 0.06
C VAL A 74 11.96 -2.28 -1.34
N SER A 75 10.88 -2.78 -1.94
CA SER A 75 10.88 -3.31 -3.31
C SER A 75 9.52 -3.05 -3.94
N LEU A 76 9.51 -2.80 -5.24
CA LEU A 76 8.30 -2.57 -6.02
C LEU A 76 8.49 -3.15 -7.43
N ASP A 77 7.61 -4.06 -7.81
CA ASP A 77 7.53 -4.65 -9.14
C ASP A 77 6.20 -4.28 -9.77
N VAL A 78 6.22 -4.01 -11.08
CA VAL A 78 5.06 -3.50 -11.82
C VAL A 78 4.92 -4.29 -13.11
N THR A 79 3.72 -4.77 -13.39
CA THR A 79 3.34 -5.39 -14.66
C THR A 79 2.18 -4.60 -15.27
N ALA A 80 2.39 -4.05 -16.46
CA ALA A 80 1.42 -3.19 -17.15
C ALA A 80 0.93 -3.80 -18.47
N GLY A 81 -0.39 -3.86 -18.63
CA GLY A 81 -1.08 -4.06 -19.91
C GLY A 81 -1.45 -2.72 -20.55
N ALA A 82 -2.36 -2.75 -21.53
CA ALA A 82 -2.85 -1.52 -22.19
C ALA A 82 -3.77 -0.70 -21.27
N ASP A 83 -4.75 -1.38 -20.66
CA ASP A 83 -5.83 -0.76 -19.89
C ASP A 83 -5.84 -1.17 -18.41
N VAL A 84 -5.13 -2.23 -18.05
CA VAL A 84 -5.03 -2.75 -16.68
C VAL A 84 -3.58 -3.07 -16.34
N ALA A 85 -3.23 -2.90 -15.07
CA ALA A 85 -1.93 -3.22 -14.53
C ALA A 85 -2.04 -3.73 -13.09
N PHE A 86 -0.99 -4.40 -12.63
CA PHE A 86 -0.83 -4.69 -11.22
C PHE A 86 0.59 -4.42 -10.77
N ALA A 87 0.74 -4.12 -9.49
CA ALA A 87 2.02 -3.97 -8.84
C ALA A 87 2.00 -4.69 -7.49
N HIS A 88 3.17 -5.11 -7.03
CA HIS A 88 3.35 -5.62 -5.68
C HIS A 88 4.61 -5.05 -5.05
N ALA A 89 4.53 -4.76 -3.75
CA ALA A 89 5.61 -4.15 -3.01
C ALA A 89 5.77 -4.75 -1.61
N LEU A 90 7.00 -4.65 -1.10
CA LEU A 90 7.32 -4.85 0.31
C LEU A 90 7.63 -3.48 0.91
N LEU A 91 7.06 -3.20 2.07
CA LEU A 91 7.28 -1.95 2.80
C LEU A 91 7.80 -2.21 4.21
N ARG A 92 8.67 -1.31 4.69
CA ARG A 92 8.89 -1.11 6.12
C ARG A 92 7.76 -0.24 6.64
N CYS A 93 6.94 -0.81 7.53
CA CYS A 93 5.83 -0.13 8.17
C CYS A 93 5.84 -0.47 9.66
N GLY A 94 6.00 0.53 10.52
CA GLY A 94 6.10 0.32 11.97
C GLY A 94 6.76 1.48 12.70
N LEU A 95 6.53 1.57 14.01
CA LEU A 95 7.28 2.45 14.90
C LEU A 95 8.74 1.98 15.03
N PRO A 96 9.70 2.87 15.37
CA PRO A 96 11.11 2.49 15.47
C PRO A 96 11.36 1.32 16.41
N LYS A 97 10.62 1.24 17.53
CA LYS A 97 10.70 0.13 18.47
C LYS A 97 10.21 -1.19 17.84
N GLU A 98 9.07 -1.17 17.16
CA GLU A 98 8.48 -2.35 16.51
C GLU A 98 9.40 -2.88 15.41
N LEU A 99 10.00 -1.99 14.62
CA LEU A 99 10.96 -2.33 13.57
C LEU A 99 12.30 -2.85 14.11
N ALA A 100 12.70 -2.42 15.31
CA ALA A 100 13.88 -2.95 15.99
C ALA A 100 13.63 -4.35 16.58
N GLU A 101 12.42 -4.59 17.10
CA GLU A 101 12.02 -5.88 17.66
C GLU A 101 11.81 -6.96 16.58
N ARG A 102 11.27 -6.58 15.40
CA ARG A 102 11.04 -7.49 14.27
C ARG A 102 11.48 -6.89 12.93
N PRO A 103 12.79 -6.82 12.65
CA PRO A 103 13.34 -6.16 11.47
C PRO A 103 12.98 -6.85 10.13
N GLU A 104 12.52 -8.09 10.17
CA GLU A 104 12.03 -8.89 9.04
C GLU A 104 10.54 -8.69 8.73
N ASN A 105 9.77 -8.10 9.65
CA ASN A 105 8.35 -7.86 9.42
C ASN A 105 8.18 -6.86 8.26
N ARG A 106 7.35 -7.22 7.28
CA ARG A 106 7.10 -6.43 6.07
C ARG A 106 5.60 -6.29 5.87
N LEU A 107 5.17 -5.06 5.62
CA LEU A 107 3.87 -4.84 5.02
C LEU A 107 3.95 -5.28 3.56
N ARG A 108 3.03 -6.14 3.13
CA ARG A 108 2.91 -6.59 1.75
C ARG A 108 1.78 -5.81 1.11
N LEU A 109 2.07 -5.19 -0.03
CA LEU A 109 1.13 -4.38 -0.79
C LEU A 109 0.91 -5.03 -2.15
N THR A 110 -0.36 -5.14 -2.56
CA THR A 110 -0.74 -5.36 -3.97
C THR A 110 -1.63 -4.22 -4.42
N VAL A 111 -1.32 -3.66 -5.59
CA VAL A 111 -2.06 -2.55 -6.20
C VAL A 111 -2.60 -3.01 -7.54
N GLY A 112 -3.91 -2.96 -7.72
CA GLY A 112 -4.58 -3.10 -9.00
C GLY A 112 -4.85 -1.72 -9.59
N LEU A 113 -4.40 -1.50 -10.83
CA LEU A 113 -4.59 -0.23 -11.54
C LEU A 113 -5.35 -0.45 -12.84
N ARG A 114 -6.09 0.58 -13.24
CA ARG A 114 -6.72 0.63 -14.57
C ARG A 114 -6.54 2.01 -15.18
N ARG A 115 -6.66 2.07 -16.50
CA ARG A 115 -6.57 3.32 -17.24
C ARG A 115 -7.95 3.98 -17.33
N GLU A 116 -8.05 5.24 -16.94
CA GLU A 116 -9.25 6.07 -17.03
C GLU A 116 -8.91 7.40 -17.68
N ASN A 117 -9.64 7.75 -18.75
CA ASN A 117 -9.44 9.02 -19.48
C ASN A 117 -7.98 9.28 -19.88
N GLY A 118 -7.23 8.21 -20.18
CA GLY A 118 -5.81 8.26 -20.56
C GLY A 118 -4.81 8.16 -19.40
N ASN A 119 -5.26 8.29 -18.15
CA ASN A 119 -4.42 8.27 -16.95
C ASN A 119 -4.51 6.93 -16.22
N TRP A 120 -3.45 6.54 -15.51
CA TRP A 120 -3.50 5.39 -14.60
C TRP A 120 -4.10 5.82 -13.26
N VAL A 121 -5.01 5.02 -12.73
CA VAL A 121 -5.58 5.18 -11.39
C VAL A 121 -5.54 3.87 -10.62
N VAL A 122 -5.41 3.97 -9.30
CA VAL A 122 -5.52 2.83 -8.37
C VAL A 122 -6.99 2.48 -8.18
N ALA A 123 -7.34 1.25 -8.53
CA ALA A 123 -8.70 0.71 -8.39
C ALA A 123 -8.81 -0.34 -7.27
N HIS A 124 -7.69 -0.95 -6.89
CA HIS A 124 -7.66 -1.92 -5.80
C HIS A 124 -6.36 -1.82 -4.99
N GLU A 125 -6.48 -1.91 -3.68
CA GLU A 125 -5.35 -2.08 -2.76
C GLU A 125 -5.58 -3.29 -1.85
N HIS A 126 -4.51 -4.04 -1.59
CA HIS A 126 -4.49 -5.08 -0.59
C HIS A 126 -3.24 -4.91 0.28
N HIS A 127 -3.45 -4.68 1.57
CA HIS A 127 -2.43 -4.59 2.60
C HIS A 127 -2.48 -5.79 3.53
N SER A 128 -1.33 -6.37 3.84
CA SER A 128 -1.29 -7.46 4.81
C SER A 128 0.11 -7.66 5.42
N PHE A 129 0.15 -8.05 6.69
CA PHE A 129 1.36 -8.57 7.32
C PHE A 129 1.34 -10.10 7.35
N PRO A 130 2.50 -10.77 7.25
CA PRO A 130 2.60 -12.20 7.56
C PRO A 130 2.11 -12.50 8.97
N ASP A 131 1.44 -13.63 9.14
CA ASP A 131 1.14 -14.16 10.46
C ASP A 131 2.35 -14.96 10.96
N PHE A 132 2.91 -14.55 12.09
CA PHE A 132 4.07 -15.19 12.71
C PHE A 132 3.68 -16.22 13.77
N GLU A 133 2.40 -16.35 14.13
CA GLU A 133 1.94 -17.35 15.11
C GLU A 133 2.01 -18.78 14.54
N ALA A 134 2.04 -18.93 13.22
CA ALA A 134 2.16 -20.22 12.54
C ALA A 134 3.61 -20.79 12.50
N VAL A 135 4.64 -20.02 12.87
CA VAL A 135 6.01 -20.53 13.02
C VAL A 135 6.18 -21.11 14.43
N GLY A 136 5.42 -22.17 14.71
CA GLY A 136 5.64 -23.01 15.88
C GLY A 136 6.94 -23.79 15.73
N ASP A 137 7.92 -23.49 16.58
CA ASP A 137 8.99 -24.39 17.05
C ASP A 137 9.60 -25.36 16.02
N ALA A 138 10.06 -24.85 14.88
CA ALA A 138 10.98 -25.59 14.02
C ALA A 138 12.41 -25.41 14.52
N GLY A 139 12.72 -25.94 15.71
CA GLY A 139 14.01 -25.63 16.36
C GLY A 139 14.37 -26.40 17.61
N SER A 140 13.99 -27.68 17.75
CA SER A 140 14.79 -28.61 18.57
C SER A 140 14.73 -30.04 18.02
N ALA A 141 15.79 -30.42 17.33
CA ALA A 141 16.22 -31.80 17.13
C ALA A 141 17.66 -31.92 17.65
#